data_AF-K5VU98-F1
#
_entry.id   AF-K5VU98-F1
#
_cell.length_a   1.000
_cell.length_b   1.000
_cell.length_c   1.000
_cell.angle_alpha   90.00
_cell.angle_beta   90.00
_cell.angle_gamma   90.00
#
_symmetry.space_group_name_H-M   'P 1'
#
loop_
_entity.id
_entity.type
_entity.pdbx_description
1 polymer ?
#
loop_
_entity_poly.entity_id
_entity_poly.type
_entity_poly.pdbx_seq_one_letter_code
_entity_poly.pdbx_strand_id
1 'polypeptide(L)'
;MLRTIKPKNARSKRALQAREPKEVEGPRTAIFVRGTHAGDKVQNAMKELMALKRPHAISFSKKNAVRPFEDTSSLEFWAQKNDASLFVVGQSTKKRPGGMTFVRMFDNRVFDMLEVGIEDFVSMQEFKTPKSTPGHKPLMHFASELFTTHPRLVQLKSFLLSFFNGEEIDGIHLAGLGHVVSVTLGPTPPSLSSTTSATATLGAITGDVQPQGEALPKVHIRSYTIRLLASGTRVPRVELTPMGPSLDLVLRRHQDADPELLKQALRRPKLKKQDVEKGLGKKQKNLEVDEMGDLRGKIHVAKQNLGKLQTRKMKGLKSSKEESVDVDEDDEDDEGVYADAGRKRRRTE
;
A
#
# COMPACT_ATOMS: atom_id res chain seq x y z
N MET A 1 -24.68 0.46 -21.99
CA MET A 1 -25.15 0.52 -20.59
C MET A 1 -26.26 -0.50 -20.42
N LEU A 2 -26.04 -1.53 -19.59
CA LEU A 2 -27.10 -2.49 -19.24
C LEU A 2 -28.21 -1.76 -18.47
N ARG A 3 -29.47 -2.08 -18.79
CA ARG A 3 -30.68 -1.45 -18.27
C ARG A 3 -30.67 -1.44 -16.74
N THR A 4 -30.76 -0.26 -16.11
CA THR A 4 -30.85 -0.11 -14.66
C THR A 4 -32.05 -0.92 -14.15
N ILE A 5 -31.79 -2.03 -13.47
CA ILE A 5 -32.84 -2.94 -13.02
C ILE A 5 -33.56 -2.29 -11.84
N LYS A 6 -34.78 -1.78 -12.06
CA LYS A 6 -35.61 -1.27 -10.97
C LYS A 6 -35.92 -2.43 -10.00
N PRO A 7 -35.56 -2.33 -8.71
CA PRO A 7 -35.79 -3.42 -7.77
C PRO A 7 -37.28 -3.68 -7.60
N LYS A 8 -37.68 -4.96 -7.62
CA LYS A 8 -39.08 -5.36 -7.45
C LYS A 8 -39.54 -5.32 -5.98
N ASN A 9 -38.60 -5.46 -5.03
CA ASN A 9 -38.90 -5.52 -3.59
C ASN A 9 -37.74 -4.97 -2.74
N ALA A 10 -37.98 -4.76 -1.44
CA ALA A 10 -36.97 -4.21 -0.52
C ALA A 10 -35.71 -5.11 -0.40
N ARG A 11 -35.85 -6.43 -0.53
CA ARG A 11 -34.71 -7.37 -0.51
C ARG A 11 -33.77 -7.16 -1.70
N SER A 12 -34.33 -7.06 -2.92
CA SER A 12 -33.55 -6.78 -4.14
C SER A 12 -32.97 -5.36 -4.13
N LYS A 13 -33.71 -4.37 -3.59
CA LYS A 13 -33.18 -3.02 -3.38
C LYS A 13 -31.94 -3.02 -2.48
N ARG A 14 -31.98 -3.69 -1.32
CA ARG A 14 -30.82 -3.82 -0.42
C ARG A 14 -29.63 -4.51 -1.09
N ALA A 15 -29.89 -5.54 -1.89
CA ALA A 15 -28.82 -6.23 -2.62
C ALA A 15 -28.16 -5.34 -3.69
N LEU A 16 -28.93 -4.52 -4.41
CA LEU A 16 -28.39 -3.57 -5.37
C LEU A 16 -27.61 -2.45 -4.69
N GLN A 17 -28.15 -1.87 -3.61
CA GLN A 17 -27.47 -0.85 -2.81
C GLN A 17 -26.17 -1.36 -2.19
N ALA A 18 -26.11 -2.64 -1.80
CA ALA A 18 -24.88 -3.23 -1.27
C ALA A 18 -23.74 -3.30 -2.32
N ARG A 19 -24.09 -3.35 -3.61
CA ARG A 19 -23.15 -3.40 -4.76
C ARG A 19 -22.80 -2.02 -5.32
N GLU A 20 -23.51 -0.98 -4.90
CA GLU A 20 -23.18 0.39 -5.32
C GLU A 20 -21.80 0.79 -4.81
N PRO A 21 -21.05 1.64 -5.54
CA PRO A 21 -19.75 2.14 -5.08
C PRO A 21 -19.85 2.81 -3.71
N LYS A 22 -18.88 2.54 -2.84
CA LYS A 22 -18.81 3.07 -1.47
C LYS A 22 -17.50 3.82 -1.27
N GLU A 23 -17.51 4.81 -0.38
CA GLU A 23 -16.30 5.52 0.01
C GLU A 23 -15.34 4.64 0.82
N VAL A 24 -15.90 3.86 1.75
CA VAL A 24 -15.20 2.81 2.48
C VAL A 24 -15.64 1.49 1.87
N GLU A 25 -14.72 0.84 1.15
CA GLU A 25 -14.99 -0.43 0.49
C GLU A 25 -15.11 -1.55 1.52
N GLY A 26 -15.93 -2.56 1.19
CA GLY A 26 -15.98 -3.79 1.95
C GLY A 26 -14.85 -4.76 1.58
N PRO A 27 -14.77 -5.91 2.26
CA PRO A 27 -13.82 -6.96 1.93
C PRO A 27 -14.02 -7.51 0.52
N ARG A 28 -12.91 -7.79 -0.17
CA ARG A 28 -12.92 -8.25 -1.57
C ARG A 28 -13.28 -9.74 -1.67
N THR A 29 -14.36 -10.03 -2.39
CA THR A 29 -14.81 -11.40 -2.68
C THR A 29 -13.97 -12.05 -3.78
N ALA A 30 -13.49 -13.27 -3.54
CA ALA A 30 -12.74 -14.06 -4.51
C ALA A 30 -13.56 -15.24 -5.08
N ILE A 31 -13.56 -15.41 -6.39
CA ILE A 31 -14.16 -16.56 -7.07
C ILE A 31 -13.07 -17.52 -7.51
N PHE A 32 -13.23 -18.79 -7.12
CA PHE A 32 -12.35 -19.88 -7.54
C PHE A 32 -13.00 -20.61 -8.71
N VAL A 33 -12.40 -20.48 -9.89
CA VAL A 33 -12.92 -21.03 -11.15
C VAL A 33 -12.12 -22.26 -11.55
N ARG A 34 -12.81 -23.38 -11.74
CA ARG A 34 -12.23 -24.59 -12.33
C ARG A 34 -12.18 -24.46 -13.84
N GLY A 35 -10.98 -24.47 -14.41
CA GLY A 35 -10.79 -24.58 -15.87
C GLY A 35 -11.21 -25.95 -16.42
N THR A 36 -11.04 -26.14 -17.72
CA THR A 36 -11.39 -27.41 -18.41
C THR A 36 -10.59 -28.60 -17.86
N HIS A 37 -9.28 -28.40 -17.68
CA HIS A 37 -8.35 -29.37 -17.14
C HIS A 37 -7.55 -28.72 -16.02
N ALA A 38 -7.53 -29.35 -14.86
CA ALA A 38 -6.72 -28.94 -13.73
C ALA A 38 -6.35 -30.20 -12.94
N GLY A 39 -5.05 -30.40 -12.69
CA GLY A 39 -4.58 -31.55 -11.92
C GLY A 39 -4.92 -31.41 -10.43
N ASP A 40 -4.84 -32.53 -9.71
CA ASP A 40 -5.22 -32.60 -8.29
C ASP A 40 -4.42 -31.63 -7.43
N LYS A 41 -3.13 -31.45 -7.75
CA LYS A 41 -2.27 -30.44 -7.11
C LYS A 41 -2.87 -29.04 -7.14
N VAL A 42 -3.36 -28.59 -8.30
CA VAL A 42 -3.97 -27.26 -8.46
C VAL A 42 -5.32 -27.20 -7.76
N GLN A 43 -6.12 -28.26 -7.85
CA GLN A 43 -7.43 -28.31 -7.21
C GLN A 43 -7.34 -28.27 -5.68
N ASN A 44 -6.39 -29.00 -5.10
CA ASN A 44 -6.13 -29.00 -3.67
C ASN A 44 -5.57 -27.66 -3.20
N ALA A 45 -4.61 -27.09 -3.92
CA ALA A 45 -4.10 -25.75 -3.63
C ALA A 45 -5.22 -24.68 -3.67
N MET A 46 -6.10 -24.71 -4.68
CA MET A 46 -7.24 -23.81 -4.76
C MET A 46 -8.22 -23.99 -3.59
N LYS A 47 -8.52 -25.24 -3.21
CA LYS A 47 -9.40 -25.54 -2.07
C LYS A 47 -8.84 -24.99 -0.76
N GLU A 48 -7.52 -25.05 -0.59
CA GLU A 48 -6.83 -24.58 0.61
C GLU A 48 -6.70 -23.05 0.65
N LEU A 49 -6.37 -22.42 -0.47
CA LEU A 49 -6.42 -20.96 -0.61
C LEU A 49 -7.83 -20.41 -0.37
N MET A 50 -8.86 -21.13 -0.83
CA MET A 50 -10.25 -20.79 -0.55
C MET A 50 -10.59 -20.88 0.92
N ALA A 51 -10.08 -21.88 1.64
CA ALA A 51 -10.29 -22.01 3.08
C ALA A 51 -9.70 -20.81 3.85
N LEU A 52 -8.52 -20.33 3.44
CA LEU A 52 -7.90 -19.12 4.01
C LEU A 52 -8.66 -17.84 3.67
N LYS A 53 -9.34 -17.79 2.52
CA LYS A 53 -10.10 -16.59 2.07
C LYS A 53 -11.54 -16.52 2.60
N ARG A 54 -12.05 -17.59 3.25
CA ARG A 54 -13.39 -17.56 3.86
C ARG A 54 -13.49 -16.48 4.95
N PRO A 55 -14.64 -15.79 5.06
CA PRO A 55 -15.92 -16.07 4.39
C PRO A 55 -16.05 -15.48 2.97
N HIS A 56 -15.14 -14.60 2.52
CA HIS A 56 -15.23 -13.87 1.25
C HIS A 56 -14.71 -14.68 0.04
N ALA A 57 -15.17 -15.92 -0.08
CA ALA A 57 -14.76 -16.85 -1.13
C ALA A 57 -15.95 -17.62 -1.71
N ILE A 58 -16.04 -17.67 -3.04
CA ILE A 58 -17.07 -18.40 -3.79
C ILE A 58 -16.40 -19.48 -4.64
N SER A 59 -16.95 -20.69 -4.61
CA SER A 59 -16.45 -21.83 -5.39
C SER A 59 -17.33 -22.10 -6.61
N PHE A 60 -16.74 -22.19 -7.79
CA PHE A 60 -17.43 -22.74 -8.96
C PHE A 60 -17.12 -24.24 -9.07
N SER A 61 -18.15 -25.06 -8.90
CA SER A 61 -18.04 -26.52 -8.95
C SER A 61 -17.87 -27.05 -10.38
N LYS A 62 -18.57 -26.45 -11.35
CA LYS A 62 -18.54 -26.83 -12.76
C LYS A 62 -17.22 -26.41 -13.43
N LYS A 63 -16.74 -27.25 -14.35
CA LYS A 63 -15.61 -26.92 -15.23
C LYS A 63 -16.03 -25.88 -16.25
N ASN A 64 -15.23 -24.84 -16.44
CA ASN A 64 -15.49 -23.75 -17.37
C ASN A 64 -14.39 -23.69 -18.43
N ALA A 65 -14.81 -23.52 -19.69
CA ALA A 65 -13.90 -23.24 -20.79
C ALA A 65 -13.51 -21.76 -20.78
N VAL A 66 -12.56 -21.40 -19.92
CA VAL A 66 -12.04 -20.04 -19.79
C VAL A 66 -10.54 -20.03 -20.11
N ARG A 67 -10.12 -19.01 -20.86
CA ARG A 67 -8.72 -18.75 -21.20
C ARG A 67 -8.44 -17.27 -20.93
N PRO A 68 -8.03 -16.91 -19.69
CA PRO A 68 -8.01 -15.52 -19.24
C PRO A 68 -7.21 -14.54 -20.12
N PHE A 69 -6.13 -15.03 -20.74
CA PHE A 69 -5.26 -14.22 -21.62
C PHE A 69 -5.73 -14.16 -23.09
N GLU A 70 -6.80 -14.86 -23.45
CA GLU A 70 -7.36 -14.84 -24.81
C GLU A 70 -8.71 -14.11 -24.82
N ASP A 71 -9.57 -14.39 -23.84
CA ASP A 71 -10.89 -13.76 -23.71
C ASP A 71 -11.24 -13.53 -22.23
N THR A 72 -11.59 -12.29 -21.89
CA THR A 72 -11.95 -11.84 -20.55
C THR A 72 -13.47 -11.76 -20.34
N SER A 73 -14.29 -11.91 -21.38
CA SER A 73 -15.75 -11.69 -21.34
C SER A 73 -16.45 -12.49 -20.25
N SER A 74 -16.04 -13.74 -20.07
CA SER A 74 -16.59 -14.63 -19.04
C SER A 74 -16.27 -14.15 -17.62
N LEU A 75 -15.06 -13.62 -17.40
CA LEU A 75 -14.63 -13.10 -16.10
C LEU A 75 -15.41 -11.84 -15.75
N GLU A 76 -15.60 -10.92 -16.70
CA GLU A 76 -16.39 -9.69 -16.54
C GLU A 76 -17.85 -10.01 -16.22
N PHE A 77 -18.45 -10.95 -16.96
CA PHE A 77 -19.80 -11.43 -16.70
C PHE A 77 -19.95 -12.02 -15.29
N TRP A 78 -19.00 -12.86 -14.86
CA TRP A 78 -19.04 -13.44 -13.52
C TRP A 78 -18.80 -12.41 -12.43
N ALA A 79 -17.94 -11.41 -12.66
CA ALA A 79 -17.66 -10.32 -11.73
C ALA A 79 -18.95 -9.54 -11.46
N GLN A 80 -19.62 -9.10 -12.52
CA GLN A 80 -20.88 -8.36 -12.43
C GLN A 80 -21.99 -9.18 -11.76
N LYS A 81 -22.09 -10.48 -12.08
CA LYS A 81 -23.14 -11.34 -11.53
C LYS A 81 -22.97 -11.59 -10.03
N ASN A 82 -21.74 -11.85 -9.60
CA ASN A 82 -21.44 -12.27 -8.23
C ASN A 82 -20.93 -11.15 -7.33
N ASP A 83 -20.70 -9.95 -7.86
CA ASP A 83 -20.05 -8.84 -7.15
C ASP A 83 -18.68 -9.25 -6.57
N ALA A 84 -17.82 -9.75 -7.46
CA ALA A 84 -16.51 -10.26 -7.09
C ALA A 84 -15.40 -9.52 -7.84
N SER A 85 -14.42 -9.04 -7.08
CA SER A 85 -13.26 -8.29 -7.59
C SER A 85 -12.01 -9.14 -7.76
N LEU A 86 -12.01 -10.39 -7.26
CA LEU A 86 -10.87 -11.29 -7.35
C LEU A 86 -11.28 -12.62 -8.00
N PHE A 87 -10.43 -13.15 -8.86
CA PHE A 87 -10.58 -14.49 -9.42
C PHE A 87 -9.29 -15.29 -9.29
N VAL A 88 -9.46 -16.58 -9.06
CA VAL A 88 -8.40 -17.59 -9.12
C VAL A 88 -8.84 -18.67 -10.10
N VAL A 89 -8.21 -18.74 -11.26
CA VAL A 89 -8.51 -19.71 -12.31
C VAL A 89 -7.45 -20.81 -12.28
N GLY A 90 -7.86 -22.03 -11.96
CA GLY A 90 -6.98 -23.20 -12.00
C GLY A 90 -7.03 -23.90 -13.35
N GLN A 91 -5.89 -24.04 -14.01
CA GLN A 91 -5.76 -24.75 -15.28
C GLN A 91 -4.40 -25.42 -15.43
N SER A 92 -4.37 -26.64 -15.96
CA SER A 92 -3.13 -27.35 -16.24
C SER A 92 -3.09 -27.78 -17.71
N THR A 93 -1.98 -27.47 -18.39
CA THR A 93 -1.74 -27.84 -19.79
C THR A 93 -0.34 -28.43 -19.92
N LYS A 94 -0.03 -29.12 -21.03
CA LYS A 94 1.34 -29.63 -21.29
C LYS A 94 2.39 -28.51 -21.28
N LYS A 95 2.09 -27.37 -21.90
CA LYS A 95 2.98 -26.19 -21.95
C LYS A 95 3.11 -25.50 -20.59
N ARG A 96 2.04 -25.52 -19.77
CA ARG A 96 1.96 -24.83 -18.48
C ARG A 96 1.34 -25.78 -17.45
N PRO A 97 2.11 -26.76 -16.93
CA PRO A 97 1.62 -27.66 -15.90
C PRO A 97 1.40 -26.88 -14.60
N GLY A 98 0.39 -27.27 -13.82
CA GLY A 98 0.14 -26.68 -12.51
C GLY A 98 -0.22 -25.18 -12.53
N GLY A 99 -0.85 -24.69 -13.60
CA GLY A 99 -1.16 -23.26 -13.75
C GLY A 99 -2.28 -22.77 -12.84
N MET A 100 -2.07 -21.59 -12.27
CA MET A 100 -3.07 -20.84 -11.53
C MET A 100 -2.97 -19.37 -11.96
N THR A 101 -4.08 -18.77 -12.38
CA THR A 101 -4.13 -17.37 -12.83
C THR A 101 -4.93 -16.56 -11.82
N PHE A 102 -4.29 -15.55 -11.25
CA PHE A 102 -4.94 -14.53 -10.43
C PHE A 102 -5.39 -13.38 -11.34
N VAL A 103 -6.61 -12.91 -11.12
CA VAL A 103 -7.18 -11.77 -11.85
C VAL A 103 -7.81 -10.82 -10.85
N ARG A 104 -7.51 -9.53 -10.97
CA ARG A 104 -8.23 -8.47 -10.27
C ARG A 104 -9.18 -7.79 -11.24
N MET A 105 -10.33 -7.39 -10.73
CA MET A 105 -11.29 -6.59 -11.46
C MET A 105 -11.35 -5.19 -10.86
N PHE A 106 -11.58 -4.21 -11.73
CA PHE A 106 -11.95 -2.85 -11.36
C PHE A 106 -13.14 -2.43 -12.23
N ASP A 107 -14.20 -1.95 -11.59
CA ASP A 107 -15.48 -1.64 -12.27
C ASP A 107 -15.99 -2.79 -13.17
N ASN A 108 -15.93 -4.02 -12.65
CA ASN A 108 -16.29 -5.27 -13.36
C ASN A 108 -15.51 -5.57 -14.64
N ARG A 109 -14.43 -4.83 -14.93
CA ARG A 109 -13.48 -5.09 -16.02
C ARG A 109 -12.19 -5.65 -15.47
N VAL A 110 -11.45 -6.40 -16.29
CA VAL A 110 -10.14 -6.91 -15.89
C VAL A 110 -9.18 -5.74 -15.66
N PHE A 111 -8.63 -5.68 -14.44
CA PHE A 111 -7.65 -4.67 -14.05
C PHE A 111 -6.25 -5.15 -14.41
N ASP A 112 -5.84 -6.29 -13.86
CA ASP A 112 -4.55 -6.92 -14.17
C ASP A 112 -4.61 -8.42 -13.92
N MET A 113 -3.65 -9.15 -14.49
CA MET A 113 -3.58 -10.61 -14.41
C MET A 113 -2.17 -11.09 -14.11
N LEU A 114 -2.09 -12.15 -13.30
CA LEU A 114 -0.83 -12.80 -12.94
C LEU A 114 -0.98 -14.32 -13.01
N GLU A 115 -0.23 -14.96 -13.90
CA GLU A 115 -0.14 -16.41 -13.98
C GLU A 115 1.04 -16.92 -13.17
N VAL A 116 0.77 -17.92 -12.33
CA VAL A 116 1.79 -18.66 -11.58
C VAL A 116 1.70 -20.15 -11.90
N GLY A 117 2.84 -20.83 -11.86
CA GLY A 117 2.92 -22.29 -11.89
C GLY A 117 3.21 -22.83 -10.51
N ILE A 118 2.40 -23.78 -10.05
CA ILE A 118 2.67 -24.53 -8.81
C ILE A 118 3.65 -25.65 -9.15
N GLU A 119 4.88 -25.54 -8.64
CA GLU A 119 5.89 -26.60 -8.71
C GLU A 119 5.65 -27.61 -7.60
N ASP A 120 5.79 -27.18 -6.35
CA ASP A 120 5.57 -28.03 -5.18
C ASP A 120 4.40 -27.52 -4.33
N PHE A 121 3.66 -28.47 -3.75
CA PHE A 121 2.52 -28.21 -2.89
C PHE A 121 2.47 -29.26 -1.79
N VAL A 122 2.38 -28.79 -0.55
CA VAL A 122 2.13 -29.62 0.64
C VAL A 122 0.82 -29.18 1.25
N SER A 123 -0.12 -30.11 1.38
CA SER A 123 -1.46 -29.84 1.87
C SER A 123 -1.47 -29.46 3.34
N MET A 124 -2.38 -28.56 3.74
CA MET A 124 -2.74 -28.29 5.14
C MET A 124 -3.04 -29.56 5.94
N GLN A 125 -3.56 -30.62 5.29
CA GLN A 125 -3.91 -31.88 5.94
C GLN A 125 -2.69 -32.71 6.35
N GLU A 126 -1.56 -32.54 5.67
CA GLU A 126 -0.32 -33.27 5.98
C GLU A 126 0.35 -32.75 7.25
N PHE A 127 0.13 -31.48 7.57
CA PHE A 127 0.63 -30.86 8.79
C PHE A 127 -0.27 -31.23 9.99
N LYS A 128 0.21 -32.08 10.91
CA LYS A 128 -0.47 -32.46 12.17
C LYS A 128 -0.35 -31.39 13.26
N THR A 129 -0.43 -30.14 12.87
CA THR A 129 -0.22 -28.95 13.71
C THR A 129 -1.51 -28.15 13.85
N PRO A 130 -1.66 -27.32 14.91
CA PRO A 130 -2.84 -26.48 15.08
C PRO A 130 -3.03 -25.57 13.85
N LYS A 131 -4.27 -25.46 13.40
CA LYS A 131 -4.67 -24.59 12.28
C LYS A 131 -5.23 -23.28 12.80
N SER A 132 -5.14 -22.24 11.98
CA SER A 132 -5.80 -20.97 12.30
C SER A 132 -7.32 -21.08 12.16
N THR A 133 -8.05 -20.40 13.03
CA THR A 133 -9.50 -20.25 12.89
C THR A 133 -9.82 -19.49 11.60
N PRO A 134 -10.77 -19.98 10.76
CA PRO A 134 -11.19 -19.28 9.56
C PRO A 134 -11.67 -17.86 9.85
N GLY A 135 -11.34 -16.91 8.97
CA GLY A 135 -11.75 -15.51 9.07
C GLY A 135 -10.80 -14.61 9.87
N HIS A 136 -9.82 -15.14 10.60
CA HIS A 136 -8.77 -14.30 11.17
C HIS A 136 -7.90 -13.64 10.09
N LYS A 137 -7.53 -12.38 10.33
CA LYS A 137 -6.65 -11.63 9.43
C LYS A 137 -5.22 -12.18 9.54
N PRO A 138 -4.62 -12.66 8.43
CA PRO A 138 -3.23 -13.07 8.45
C PRO A 138 -2.30 -11.87 8.66
N LEU A 139 -1.23 -12.08 9.40
CA LEU A 139 -0.04 -11.25 9.27
C LEU A 139 0.66 -11.60 7.95
N MET A 140 1.18 -10.60 7.24
CA MET A 140 1.86 -10.80 5.96
C MET A 140 3.34 -10.43 6.13
N HIS A 141 4.22 -11.35 5.77
CA HIS A 141 5.66 -11.14 5.77
C HIS A 141 6.22 -11.34 4.36
N PHE A 142 6.99 -10.38 3.87
CA PHE A 142 7.65 -10.44 2.55
C PHE A 142 9.16 -10.32 2.75
N ALA A 143 9.89 -11.41 2.51
CA ALA A 143 11.33 -11.48 2.73
C ALA A 143 12.07 -11.40 1.39
N SER A 144 12.32 -10.17 0.93
CA SER A 144 13.28 -9.77 -0.11
C SER A 144 13.02 -8.30 -0.47
N GLU A 145 14.08 -7.57 -0.85
CA GLU A 145 13.97 -6.23 -1.42
C GLU A 145 13.34 -6.23 -2.83
N LEU A 146 13.41 -7.36 -3.55
CA LEU A 146 12.86 -7.46 -4.91
C LEU A 146 11.34 -7.25 -4.95
N PHE A 147 10.63 -7.44 -3.83
CA PHE A 147 9.20 -7.14 -3.72
C PHE A 147 8.88 -5.63 -3.73
N THR A 148 9.89 -4.76 -3.65
CA THR A 148 9.73 -3.31 -3.76
C THR A 148 10.39 -2.73 -5.01
N THR A 149 11.42 -3.39 -5.56
CA THR A 149 12.17 -2.89 -6.71
C THR A 149 11.70 -3.48 -8.04
N HIS A 150 11.46 -4.80 -8.12
CA HIS A 150 11.17 -5.46 -9.39
C HIS A 150 9.66 -5.42 -9.74
N PRO A 151 9.23 -4.87 -10.88
CA PRO A 151 7.81 -4.66 -11.21
C PRO A 151 6.92 -5.91 -11.08
N ARG A 152 7.39 -7.07 -11.58
CA ARG A 152 6.65 -8.35 -11.47
C ARG A 152 6.40 -8.80 -10.03
N LEU A 153 7.36 -8.53 -9.13
CA LEU A 153 7.28 -8.93 -7.73
C LEU A 153 6.53 -7.90 -6.90
N VAL A 154 6.62 -6.61 -7.26
CA VAL A 154 5.72 -5.55 -6.75
C VAL A 154 4.27 -5.88 -7.09
N GLN A 155 4.00 -6.31 -8.33
CA GLN A 155 2.68 -6.77 -8.75
C GLN A 155 2.22 -7.96 -7.90
N LEU A 156 3.04 -9.01 -7.77
CA LEU A 156 2.72 -10.17 -6.92
C LEU A 156 2.43 -9.77 -5.47
N LYS A 157 3.27 -8.92 -4.86
CA LYS A 157 3.06 -8.40 -3.50
C LYS A 157 1.71 -7.68 -3.40
N SER A 158 1.39 -6.83 -4.37
CA SER A 158 0.09 -6.14 -4.45
C SER A 158 -1.08 -7.12 -4.55
N PHE A 159 -0.96 -8.17 -5.35
CA PHE A 159 -1.96 -9.25 -5.45
C PHE A 159 -2.16 -9.97 -4.13
N LEU A 160 -1.08 -10.46 -3.50
CA LEU A 160 -1.17 -11.24 -2.27
C LEU A 160 -1.72 -10.40 -1.11
N LEU A 161 -1.32 -9.13 -1.00
CA LEU A 161 -1.91 -8.20 -0.06
C LEU A 161 -3.40 -8.01 -0.32
N SER A 162 -3.82 -7.71 -1.57
CA SER A 162 -5.25 -7.57 -1.89
C SER A 162 -6.04 -8.86 -1.69
N PHE A 163 -5.40 -10.03 -1.81
CA PHE A 163 -6.05 -11.32 -1.68
C PHE A 163 -6.27 -11.69 -0.21
N PHE A 164 -5.24 -11.58 0.62
CA PHE A 164 -5.29 -11.96 2.04
C PHE A 164 -5.76 -10.85 2.98
N ASN A 165 -5.72 -9.59 2.54
CA ASN A 165 -6.37 -8.51 3.28
C ASN A 165 -7.89 -8.71 3.19
N GLY A 166 -8.51 -9.01 4.34
CA GLY A 166 -9.95 -9.13 4.48
C GLY A 166 -10.57 -7.73 4.57
N GLU A 167 -10.74 -7.26 5.79
CA GLU A 167 -11.35 -5.98 6.13
C GLU A 167 -10.31 -5.00 6.71
N GLU A 168 -10.54 -3.70 6.48
CA GLU A 168 -9.81 -2.63 7.16
C GLU A 168 -10.38 -2.48 8.58
N ILE A 169 -9.50 -2.61 9.57
CA ILE A 169 -9.87 -2.58 10.98
C ILE A 169 -8.99 -1.55 11.68
N ASP A 170 -9.59 -0.74 12.56
CA ASP A 170 -8.86 0.29 13.32
C ASP A 170 -8.03 -0.33 14.46
N GLY A 171 -8.43 -1.51 14.93
CA GLY A 171 -7.76 -2.23 16.00
C GLY A 171 -7.93 -3.74 15.85
N ILE A 172 -6.96 -4.50 16.39
CA ILE A 172 -6.99 -5.96 16.40
C ILE A 172 -6.81 -6.47 17.83
N HIS A 173 -7.65 -7.43 18.21
CA HIS A 173 -7.48 -8.12 19.49
C HIS A 173 -6.27 -9.06 19.42
N LEU A 174 -5.45 -9.13 20.46
CA LEU A 174 -4.23 -9.95 20.47
C LEU A 174 -4.50 -11.43 20.19
N ALA A 175 -5.60 -11.98 20.70
CA ALA A 175 -5.99 -13.36 20.40
C ALA A 175 -6.38 -13.58 18.91
N GLY A 176 -6.64 -12.51 18.16
CA GLY A 176 -6.88 -12.55 16.72
C GLY A 176 -5.60 -12.69 15.88
N LEU A 177 -4.41 -12.54 16.49
CA LEU A 177 -3.12 -12.78 15.85
C LEU A 177 -2.82 -14.28 15.77
N GLY A 178 -3.60 -15.01 14.97
CA GLY A 178 -3.53 -16.47 14.92
C GLY A 178 -2.47 -17.04 13.98
N HIS A 179 -2.19 -16.36 12.86
CA HIS A 179 -1.27 -16.90 11.85
C HIS A 179 -0.57 -15.82 11.01
N VAL A 180 0.57 -16.22 10.43
CA VAL A 180 1.36 -15.43 9.49
C VAL A 180 1.52 -16.18 8.17
N VAL A 181 1.36 -15.47 7.07
CA VAL A 181 1.70 -15.91 5.72
C VAL A 181 3.03 -15.26 5.36
N SER A 182 4.07 -16.07 5.24
CA SER A 182 5.40 -15.66 4.84
C SER A 182 5.61 -15.93 3.36
N VAL A 183 6.05 -14.91 2.64
CA VAL A 183 6.37 -14.95 1.22
C VAL A 183 7.85 -14.67 1.09
N THR A 184 8.62 -15.68 0.69
CA THR A 184 10.07 -15.60 0.51
C THR A 184 10.42 -15.90 -0.93
N LEU A 185 11.58 -15.42 -1.37
CA LEU A 185 12.14 -15.78 -2.67
C LEU A 185 13.21 -16.87 -2.50
N GLY A 186 13.35 -17.72 -3.51
CA GLY A 186 14.51 -18.58 -3.65
C GLY A 186 15.79 -17.77 -3.88
N PRO A 187 16.96 -18.43 -3.96
CA PRO A 187 18.23 -17.77 -4.20
C PRO A 187 18.15 -16.80 -5.38
N THR A 188 18.55 -15.55 -5.15
CA THR A 188 18.47 -14.50 -6.17
C THR A 188 19.48 -14.82 -7.26
N PRO A 189 19.07 -14.91 -8.54
CA PRO A 189 20.01 -15.15 -9.63
C PRO A 189 20.96 -13.95 -9.77
N PRO A 190 22.19 -14.16 -10.27
CA PRO A 190 23.20 -13.09 -10.39
C PRO A 190 22.77 -11.90 -11.25
N SER A 191 21.79 -12.09 -12.15
CA SER A 191 21.27 -11.02 -13.01
C SER A 191 20.48 -9.95 -12.24
N LEU A 192 19.89 -10.31 -11.10
CA LEU A 192 19.01 -9.43 -10.32
C LEU A 192 19.67 -8.80 -9.09
N SER A 193 20.95 -9.09 -8.83
CA SER A 193 21.68 -8.62 -7.64
C SER A 193 22.46 -7.31 -7.84
N SER A 194 22.46 -6.72 -9.05
CA SER A 194 23.21 -5.49 -9.35
C SER A 194 22.30 -4.29 -9.63
N THR A 195 22.70 -3.15 -9.09
CA THR A 195 22.13 -1.80 -9.14
C THR A 195 22.06 -1.18 -10.55
N THR A 196 21.90 -1.98 -11.60
CA THR A 196 21.99 -1.57 -13.01
C THR A 196 20.65 -1.63 -13.76
N SER A 197 19.51 -1.68 -13.06
CA SER A 197 18.18 -1.64 -13.68
C SER A 197 17.75 -0.24 -14.19
N ALA A 198 18.69 0.71 -14.35
CA ALA A 198 18.38 2.07 -14.81
C ALA A 198 18.42 2.25 -16.35
N THR A 199 18.83 1.25 -17.13
CA THR A 199 19.07 1.42 -18.59
C THR A 199 18.20 0.54 -19.49
N ALA A 200 17.15 -0.11 -18.96
CA ALA A 200 16.27 -1.00 -19.73
C ALA A 200 15.01 -0.32 -20.30
N THR A 201 14.97 1.02 -20.44
CA THR A 201 13.78 1.77 -20.90
C THR A 201 13.83 2.26 -22.35
N LEU A 202 14.81 1.83 -23.18
CA LEU A 202 14.94 2.32 -24.57
C LEU A 202 14.79 1.25 -25.67
N GLY A 203 14.42 0.00 -25.34
CA GLY A 203 14.38 -1.11 -26.30
C GLY A 203 13.00 -1.60 -26.76
N ALA A 204 11.91 -0.88 -26.49
CA ALA A 204 10.55 -1.36 -26.78
C ALA A 204 9.90 -0.61 -27.96
N ILE A 205 10.34 -0.87 -29.20
CA ILE A 205 9.66 -0.34 -30.42
C ILE A 205 9.38 -1.41 -31.49
N THR A 206 9.74 -2.69 -31.31
CA THR A 206 9.36 -3.73 -32.30
C THR A 206 8.70 -4.93 -31.64
N GLY A 207 7.47 -5.21 -32.07
CA GLY A 207 6.62 -6.28 -31.56
C GLY A 207 7.18 -7.69 -31.76
N ASP A 208 6.56 -8.60 -31.00
CA ASP A 208 6.60 -10.06 -31.18
C ASP A 208 7.92 -10.82 -30.95
N VAL A 209 8.69 -10.41 -29.94
CA VAL A 209 9.62 -11.33 -29.27
C VAL A 209 9.40 -11.27 -27.77
N GLN A 210 8.76 -12.30 -27.22
CA GLN A 210 8.81 -12.60 -25.79
C GLN A 210 10.28 -12.62 -25.37
N PRO A 211 10.75 -11.74 -24.46
CA PRO A 211 12.07 -11.94 -23.89
C PRO A 211 12.01 -13.30 -23.20
N GLN A 212 12.81 -14.26 -23.67
CA GLN A 212 13.12 -15.46 -22.89
C GLN A 212 13.75 -14.95 -21.60
N GLY A 213 12.89 -14.82 -20.60
CA GLY A 213 13.11 -13.94 -19.46
C GLY A 213 14.30 -14.38 -18.64
N GLU A 214 14.99 -13.39 -18.08
CA GLU A 214 15.75 -13.62 -16.86
C GLU A 214 14.89 -14.44 -15.90
N ALA A 215 15.40 -15.62 -15.53
CA ALA A 215 14.65 -16.55 -14.71
C ALA A 215 14.40 -15.92 -13.34
N LEU A 216 13.18 -15.42 -13.13
CA LEU A 216 12.78 -14.89 -11.84
C LEU A 216 12.91 -15.97 -10.77
N PRO A 217 13.37 -15.63 -9.56
CA PRO A 217 13.49 -16.59 -8.48
C PRO A 217 12.11 -17.19 -8.15
N LYS A 218 12.13 -18.44 -7.70
CA LYS A 218 10.93 -19.12 -7.20
C LYS A 218 10.38 -18.36 -6.01
N VAL A 219 9.06 -18.33 -5.88
CA VAL A 219 8.36 -17.71 -4.75
C VAL A 219 7.83 -18.80 -3.85
N HIS A 220 8.26 -18.78 -2.60
CA HIS A 220 7.80 -19.72 -1.58
C HIS A 220 6.75 -19.02 -0.71
N ILE A 221 5.54 -19.58 -0.67
CA ILE A 221 4.50 -19.16 0.26
C ILE A 221 4.39 -20.22 1.34
N ARG A 222 4.50 -19.79 2.60
CA ARG A 222 4.45 -20.64 3.79
C ARG A 222 3.54 -20.02 4.82
N SER A 223 2.68 -20.84 5.41
CA SER A 223 1.74 -20.41 6.45
C SER A 223 2.10 -21.03 7.79
N TYR A 224 2.19 -20.18 8.83
CA TYR A 224 2.56 -20.59 10.19
C TYR A 224 1.52 -20.10 11.19
N THR A 225 1.22 -20.92 12.20
CA THR A 225 0.52 -20.47 13.40
C THR A 225 1.49 -19.85 14.38
N ILE A 226 1.00 -18.85 15.12
CA ILE A 226 1.77 -18.07 16.06
C ILE A 226 1.53 -18.59 17.48
N ARG A 227 2.61 -18.88 18.21
CA ARG A 227 2.58 -19.18 19.65
C ARG A 227 3.38 -18.13 20.40
N LEU A 228 2.71 -17.44 21.31
CA LEU A 228 3.32 -16.43 22.17
C LEU A 228 3.72 -17.08 23.50
N LEU A 229 5.01 -17.08 23.81
CA LEU A 229 5.58 -17.61 25.03
C LEU A 229 6.04 -16.48 25.96
N ALA A 230 6.03 -16.74 27.26
CA ALA A 230 6.55 -15.82 28.26
C ALA A 230 8.06 -15.60 28.04
N SER A 231 8.48 -14.33 27.97
CA SER A 231 9.89 -13.92 27.75
C SER A 231 10.51 -13.17 28.93
N GLY A 232 9.72 -12.86 29.98
CA GLY A 232 10.13 -12.01 31.09
C GLY A 232 10.08 -10.49 30.80
N THR A 233 9.77 -10.09 29.57
CA THR A 233 9.57 -8.68 29.18
C THR A 233 8.13 -8.44 28.71
N ARG A 234 7.77 -7.18 28.44
CA ARG A 234 6.45 -6.83 27.86
C ARG A 234 6.20 -7.46 26.48
N VAL A 235 7.27 -7.77 25.73
CA VAL A 235 7.17 -8.36 24.39
C VAL A 235 7.34 -9.88 24.49
N PRO A 236 6.32 -10.69 24.13
CA PRO A 236 6.41 -12.15 24.22
C PRO A 236 7.41 -12.72 23.23
N ARG A 237 7.97 -13.89 23.54
CA ARG A 237 8.78 -14.65 22.59
C ARG A 237 7.85 -15.34 21.59
N VAL A 238 8.10 -15.12 20.30
CA VAL A 238 7.26 -15.64 19.22
C VAL A 238 7.86 -16.94 18.69
N GLU A 239 7.08 -18.02 18.75
CA GLU A 239 7.40 -19.31 18.13
C GLU A 239 6.42 -19.58 16.98
N LEU A 240 6.93 -20.10 15.86
CA LEU A 240 6.14 -20.36 14.66
C LEU A 240 6.02 -21.86 14.40
N THR A 241 4.79 -22.35 14.28
CA THR A 241 4.51 -23.75 13.91
C THR A 241 3.98 -23.81 12.48
N PRO A 242 4.55 -24.61 11.57
CA PRO A 242 4.04 -24.70 10.20
C PRO A 242 2.64 -25.28 10.18
N MET A 243 1.68 -24.59 9.55
CA MET A 243 0.28 -25.06 9.45
C MET A 243 -0.16 -25.42 8.03
N GLY A 244 0.58 -24.97 7.02
CA GLY A 244 0.23 -25.12 5.60
C GLY A 244 -0.84 -24.12 5.13
N PRO A 245 -1.10 -24.02 3.81
CA PRO A 245 -0.46 -24.73 2.73
C PRO A 245 0.99 -24.29 2.54
N SER A 246 1.83 -25.21 2.03
CA SER A 246 3.16 -24.88 1.52
C SER A 246 3.09 -24.84 0.00
N LEU A 247 3.44 -23.73 -0.62
CA LEU A 247 3.34 -23.53 -2.07
C LEU A 247 4.66 -23.01 -2.62
N ASP A 248 5.17 -23.66 -3.66
CA ASP A 248 6.31 -23.20 -4.45
C ASP A 248 5.81 -22.78 -5.82
N LEU A 249 5.98 -21.49 -6.11
CA LEU A 249 5.41 -20.83 -7.26
C LEU A 249 6.50 -20.32 -8.19
N VAL A 250 6.26 -20.48 -9.48
CA VAL A 250 7.04 -19.85 -10.55
C VAL A 250 6.17 -18.82 -11.25
N LEU A 251 6.68 -17.59 -11.36
CA LEU A 251 6.01 -16.53 -12.09
C LEU A 251 6.03 -16.82 -13.60
N ARG A 252 4.87 -16.66 -14.26
CA ARG A 252 4.70 -16.91 -15.70
C ARG A 252 4.21 -15.63 -16.39
N ARG A 253 3.18 -15.73 -17.26
CA ARG A 253 2.60 -14.58 -17.94
C ARG A 253 2.03 -13.59 -16.91
N HIS A 254 2.04 -12.32 -17.28
CA HIS A 254 1.26 -11.29 -16.60
C HIS A 254 0.66 -10.37 -17.65
N GLN A 255 -0.33 -9.62 -17.20
CA GLN A 255 -0.83 -8.45 -17.89
C GLN A 255 -0.88 -7.35 -16.84
N ASP A 256 -0.24 -6.22 -17.14
CA ASP A 256 -0.29 -5.04 -16.27
C ASP A 256 -1.60 -4.27 -16.50
N ALA A 257 -1.96 -3.45 -15.50
CA ALA A 257 -3.09 -2.56 -15.64
C ALA A 257 -2.79 -1.43 -16.62
N ASP A 258 -3.79 -1.06 -17.40
CA ASP A 258 -3.75 0.13 -18.23
C ASP A 258 -3.46 1.37 -17.36
N PRO A 259 -2.49 2.25 -17.71
CA PRO A 259 -2.11 3.39 -16.87
C PRO A 259 -3.26 4.32 -16.48
N GLU A 260 -4.25 4.51 -17.37
CA GLU A 260 -5.43 5.32 -17.07
C GLU A 260 -6.31 4.65 -16.01
N LEU A 261 -6.54 3.34 -16.16
CA LEU A 261 -7.31 2.55 -15.20
C LEU A 261 -6.60 2.47 -13.85
N LEU A 262 -5.28 2.33 -13.84
CA LEU A 262 -4.46 2.35 -12.62
C LEU A 262 -4.59 3.69 -11.88
N LYS A 263 -4.55 4.81 -12.60
CA LYS A 263 -4.74 6.15 -12.02
C LYS A 263 -6.14 6.31 -11.42
N GLN A 264 -7.17 5.77 -12.07
CA GLN A 264 -8.54 5.79 -11.57
C GLN A 264 -8.70 4.92 -10.32
N ALA A 265 -8.14 3.70 -10.32
CA ALA A 265 -8.22 2.76 -9.20
C ALA A 265 -7.47 3.24 -7.96
N LEU A 266 -6.37 3.99 -8.12
CA LEU A 266 -5.58 4.55 -7.00
C LEU A 266 -6.10 5.91 -6.50
N ARG A 267 -7.20 6.42 -7.05
CA ARG A 267 -7.78 7.69 -6.63
C ARG A 267 -8.35 7.56 -5.22
N ARG A 268 -7.81 8.35 -4.29
CA ARG A 268 -8.34 8.43 -2.93
C ARG A 268 -9.65 9.23 -2.90
N PRO A 269 -10.64 8.81 -2.08
CA PRO A 269 -11.84 9.62 -1.86
C PRO A 269 -11.43 10.96 -1.24
N LYS A 270 -12.14 12.04 -1.61
CA LYS A 270 -12.01 13.31 -0.89
C LYS A 270 -12.66 13.09 0.47
N LEU A 271 -11.95 13.39 1.56
CA LEU A 271 -12.36 13.16 2.95
C LEU A 271 -13.85 13.51 3.20
N LYS A 272 -14.52 12.70 4.04
CA LYS A 272 -15.93 12.87 4.38
C LYS A 272 -16.18 14.25 5.00
N LYS A 273 -17.38 14.81 4.78
CA LYS A 273 -17.90 15.96 5.54
C LYS A 273 -17.78 15.80 7.06
N GLN A 274 -17.78 14.57 7.58
CA GLN A 274 -17.61 14.29 9.01
C GLN A 274 -16.17 14.48 9.51
N ASP A 275 -15.15 14.28 8.65
CA ASP A 275 -13.78 14.67 8.96
C ASP A 275 -13.62 16.20 8.83
N VAL A 276 -14.40 16.83 7.95
CA VAL A 276 -14.50 18.29 7.83
C VAL A 276 -15.17 18.92 9.07
N GLU A 277 -16.20 18.29 9.62
CA GLU A 277 -16.93 18.73 10.84
C GLU A 277 -16.11 18.53 12.13
N LYS A 278 -15.16 17.58 12.14
CA LYS A 278 -14.12 17.46 13.18
C LYS A 278 -12.95 18.44 12.99
N GLY A 279 -13.05 19.41 12.07
CA GLY A 279 -12.00 20.40 11.80
C GLY A 279 -10.92 19.99 10.80
N LEU A 280 -10.97 18.76 10.28
CA LEU A 280 -10.08 18.25 9.22
C LEU A 280 -10.73 18.44 7.83
N GLY A 281 -11.29 19.64 7.61
CA GLY A 281 -11.52 20.16 6.27
C GLY A 281 -10.19 20.37 5.55
N LYS A 282 -10.20 20.94 4.33
CA LYS A 282 -8.95 21.46 3.74
C LYS A 282 -8.24 22.25 4.83
N LYS A 283 -7.07 21.78 5.31
CA LYS A 283 -6.32 22.41 6.41
C LYS A 283 -6.26 23.90 6.12
N GLN A 284 -7.07 24.67 6.84
CA GLN A 284 -7.06 26.10 6.68
C GLN A 284 -5.85 26.57 7.47
N LYS A 285 -4.90 27.21 6.79
CA LYS A 285 -3.67 27.66 7.40
C LYS A 285 -4.02 28.51 8.63
N ASN A 286 -3.38 28.21 9.77
CA ASN A 286 -3.54 28.89 11.05
C ASN A 286 -4.85 28.59 11.82
N LEU A 287 -5.68 27.64 11.41
CA LEU A 287 -6.82 27.16 12.20
C LEU A 287 -6.55 25.72 12.66
N GLU A 288 -6.69 25.47 13.95
CA GLU A 288 -6.50 24.16 14.59
C GLU A 288 -7.70 23.88 15.51
N VAL A 289 -8.12 22.61 15.62
CA VAL A 289 -9.15 22.18 16.57
C VAL A 289 -8.46 21.55 17.76
N ASP A 290 -8.78 22.04 18.96
CA ASP A 290 -8.23 21.58 20.23
C ASP A 290 -8.76 20.18 20.60
N GLU A 291 -8.14 19.52 21.58
CA GLU A 291 -8.59 18.22 22.10
C GLU A 291 -10.02 18.26 22.64
N MET A 292 -10.45 19.44 23.13
CA MET A 292 -11.82 19.70 23.58
C MET A 292 -12.81 19.98 22.44
N GLY A 293 -12.34 20.09 21.19
CA GLY A 293 -13.16 20.38 20.01
C GLY A 293 -13.29 21.86 19.66
N ASP A 294 -12.63 22.76 20.39
CA ASP A 294 -12.67 24.21 20.14
C ASP A 294 -11.77 24.62 18.97
N LEU A 295 -12.26 25.54 18.14
CA LEU A 295 -11.49 26.09 17.01
C LEU A 295 -10.57 27.22 17.48
N ARG A 296 -9.26 27.01 17.40
CA ARG A 296 -8.22 27.99 17.73
C ARG A 296 -7.55 28.54 16.47
N GLY A 297 -7.37 29.86 16.42
CA GLY A 297 -6.65 30.56 15.37
C GLY A 297 -5.26 31.01 15.83
N LYS A 298 -4.20 30.65 15.10
CA LYS A 298 -2.84 31.10 15.39
C LYS A 298 -2.52 32.41 14.66
N ILE A 299 -2.34 33.49 15.41
CA ILE A 299 -1.90 34.76 14.84
C ILE A 299 -0.38 34.82 14.90
N HIS A 300 0.26 34.87 13.73
CA HIS A 300 1.71 35.06 13.62
C HIS A 300 2.04 36.55 13.60
N VAL A 301 2.37 37.11 14.78
CA VAL A 301 2.85 38.48 14.90
C VAL A 301 4.31 38.53 14.44
N ALA A 302 4.62 39.39 13.45
CA ALA A 302 5.98 39.58 13.00
C ALA A 302 6.83 40.31 14.06
N LYS A 303 8.14 40.04 14.09
CA LYS A 303 9.07 40.75 14.99
C LYS A 303 9.05 42.25 14.68
N GLN A 304 8.64 43.07 15.65
CA GLN A 304 8.56 44.52 15.51
C GLN A 304 9.97 45.14 15.61
N ASN A 305 10.45 45.74 14.52
CA ASN A 305 11.73 46.44 14.48
C ASN A 305 11.57 47.90 14.96
N LEU A 306 11.93 48.17 16.21
CA LEU A 306 11.82 49.50 16.84
C LEU A 306 13.01 50.43 16.53
N GLY A 307 14.06 49.96 15.84
CA GLY A 307 15.20 50.81 15.47
C GLY A 307 14.86 51.96 14.50
N LYS A 308 13.71 51.89 13.82
CA LYS A 308 13.16 52.98 12.98
C LYS A 308 12.26 53.95 13.77
N LEU A 309 11.98 53.65 15.04
CA LEU A 309 11.12 54.46 15.89
C LEU A 309 11.92 55.65 16.42
N GLN A 310 11.85 56.78 15.72
CA GLN A 310 12.38 58.03 16.25
C GLN A 310 11.41 58.59 17.30
N THR A 311 11.88 58.71 18.53
CA THR A 311 11.09 59.33 19.61
C THR A 311 10.95 60.83 19.37
N ARG A 312 9.87 61.41 19.89
CA ARG A 312 9.67 62.86 19.84
C ARG A 312 10.79 63.54 20.60
N LYS A 313 11.56 64.40 19.92
CA LYS A 313 12.65 65.18 20.51
C LYS A 313 12.10 66.31 21.37
N MET A 314 11.61 65.97 22.57
CA MET A 314 11.13 66.94 23.56
C MET A 314 12.27 67.88 23.97
N LYS A 315 11.91 69.11 24.36
CA LYS A 315 12.90 70.14 24.74
C LYS A 315 13.80 69.69 25.90
N GLY A 316 13.25 68.94 26.87
CA GLY A 316 13.99 68.43 28.02
C GLY A 316 14.89 67.21 27.76
N LEU A 317 14.84 66.61 26.56
CA LEU A 317 15.71 65.48 26.17
C LEU A 317 16.87 65.93 25.26
N LYS A 318 16.97 67.23 24.97
CA LYS A 318 18.09 67.80 24.23
C LYS A 318 19.18 68.13 25.24
N SER A 319 20.41 67.68 25.02
CA SER A 319 21.54 68.07 25.85
C SER A 319 21.68 69.60 25.83
N SER A 320 21.73 70.21 27.02
CA SER A 320 22.20 71.58 27.18
C SER A 320 23.70 71.60 26.89
N LYS A 321 24.17 72.63 26.22
CA LYS A 321 25.58 72.82 25.86
C LYS A 321 26.42 73.33 27.05
N GLU A 322 25.98 73.08 28.29
CA GLU A 322 26.51 73.76 29.50
C GLU A 322 27.10 72.83 30.56
N GLU A 323 27.20 71.52 30.34
CA GLU A 323 27.91 70.62 31.28
C GLU A 323 28.90 69.69 30.55
N SER A 324 29.82 70.28 29.80
CA SER A 324 31.12 69.65 29.54
C SER A 324 32.19 70.65 29.95
N VAL A 325 32.38 70.78 31.26
CA VAL A 325 33.57 71.40 31.84
C VAL A 325 34.61 70.31 31.94
N ASP A 326 35.72 70.53 31.25
CA ASP A 326 36.93 69.72 31.21
C ASP A 326 37.45 69.41 32.62
N VAL A 327 37.78 68.14 32.86
CA VAL A 327 38.71 67.72 33.91
C VAL A 327 39.78 66.90 33.20
N ASP A 328 40.88 67.55 32.85
CA ASP A 328 42.16 66.92 32.52
C ASP A 328 42.87 66.59 33.84
N GLU A 329 43.15 65.31 34.12
CA GLU A 329 44.34 64.82 34.86
C GLU A 329 44.42 63.28 34.81
N ASP A 330 45.44 62.80 34.09
CA ASP A 330 46.30 61.61 34.26
C ASP A 330 45.76 60.29 34.87
N ASP A 331 45.78 59.19 34.09
CA ASP A 331 46.73 58.07 34.24
C ASP A 331 46.28 56.77 33.52
N GLU A 332 47.25 56.16 32.85
CA GLU A 332 47.51 54.73 32.54
C GLU A 332 46.52 53.84 31.73
N ASP A 333 47.03 53.38 30.57
CA ASP A 333 46.96 52.05 29.94
C ASP A 333 45.70 51.16 30.08
N ASP A 334 45.11 50.76 28.95
CA ASP A 334 45.18 49.36 28.44
C ASP A 334 44.37 49.18 27.13
N GLU A 335 44.81 48.21 26.33
CA GLU A 335 44.49 47.92 24.94
C GLU A 335 43.00 47.65 24.59
N GLY A 336 42.61 48.00 23.35
CA GLY A 336 41.32 47.59 22.79
C GLY A 336 41.07 48.02 21.35
N VAL A 337 41.81 47.43 20.42
CA VAL A 337 41.75 47.62 18.96
C VAL A 337 40.32 47.59 18.39
N TYR A 338 39.89 48.69 17.75
CA TYR A 338 38.77 48.70 16.79
C TYR A 338 39.32 48.87 15.37
N ALA A 339 39.29 47.80 14.60
CA ALA A 339 39.44 47.83 13.15
C ALA A 339 38.05 47.81 12.49
N ASP A 340 37.67 48.90 11.81
CA ASP A 340 37.71 48.98 10.34
C ASP A 340 36.66 49.97 9.82
N ALA A 341 37.16 50.88 8.99
CA ALA A 341 36.47 52.04 8.46
C ALA A 341 35.91 51.72 7.06
N GLY A 342 34.59 51.55 6.97
CA GLY A 342 33.86 51.54 5.69
C GLY A 342 33.73 52.94 5.08
N ARG A 343 34.76 53.35 4.35
CA ARG A 343 34.88 54.63 3.61
C ARG A 343 33.75 54.85 2.60
N LYS A 344 33.05 56.00 2.69
CA LYS A 344 32.07 56.49 1.70
C LYS A 344 32.74 56.76 0.35
N ARG A 345 32.22 56.15 -0.73
CA ARG A 345 32.53 56.51 -2.12
C ARG A 345 31.98 57.91 -2.45
N ARG A 346 32.85 58.80 -2.92
CA ARG A 346 32.49 60.05 -3.60
C ARG A 346 31.84 59.72 -4.94
N ARG A 347 30.72 60.39 -5.26
CA ARG A 347 30.18 60.50 -6.62
C ARG A 347 31.09 61.40 -7.45
N THR A 348 31.47 60.95 -8.63
CA THR A 348 31.70 61.80 -9.81
C THR A 348 30.46 61.69 -10.69
N GLU A 349 30.04 62.84 -11.23
CA GLU A 349 29.00 63.14 -12.23
C GLU A 349 27.95 62.08 -12.58
#